data_AF-A0A7W3J4D3-F1
#
_entry.id   AF-A0A7W3J4D3-F1
#
_cell.length_a   1.000
_cell.length_b   1.000
_cell.length_c   1.000
_cell.angle_alpha   90.00
_cell.angle_beta   90.00
_cell.angle_gamma   90.00
#
_symmetry.space_group_name_H-M   'P 1'
#
loop_
_entity.id
_entity.type
_entity.pdbx_description
1 polymer ?
#
loop_
_entity_poly.entity_id
_entity_poly.type
_entity_poly.pdbx_seq_one_letter_code
_entity_poly.pdbx_strand_id
1 'polypeptide(L)'
;MNPREAVDLARYMRAHFPQQPIDEFTADALAETLREYPATDCRKAVLNLAERGEHWCAPTAVKAEVKRIRNKRVADYGPIEPPAGLDPDDVRGYQRWLGAMHKEIADGTLTAPPEIEGMVRDVRELGHIGQDVPDA
;
A
#
# COMPACT_ATOMS: atom_id res chain seq x y z
N MET A 1 4.52 -14.87 -2.94
CA MET A 1 5.98 -14.96 -3.13
C MET A 1 6.33 -16.38 -3.53
N ASN A 2 7.22 -16.58 -4.50
CA ASN A 2 7.68 -17.89 -4.95
C ASN A 2 8.92 -18.38 -4.15
N PRO A 3 9.34 -19.65 -4.26
CA PRO A 3 10.46 -20.19 -3.47
C PRO A 3 11.79 -19.45 -3.69
N ARG A 4 12.08 -19.00 -4.91
CA ARG A 4 13.31 -18.25 -5.21
C ARG A 4 13.32 -16.90 -4.51
N GLU A 5 12.21 -16.17 -4.58
CA GLU A 5 12.03 -14.90 -3.88
C GLU A 5 12.13 -15.07 -2.35
N ALA A 6 11.70 -16.21 -1.82
CA ALA A 6 11.81 -16.52 -0.39
C ALA A 6 13.26 -16.71 0.05
N VAL A 7 14.11 -17.33 -0.77
CA VAL A 7 15.57 -17.41 -0.53
C VAL A 7 16.18 -16.02 -0.51
N ASP A 8 15.82 -15.16 -1.46
CA ASP A 8 16.31 -13.78 -1.50
C ASP A 8 15.83 -12.98 -0.28
N LEU A 9 14.60 -13.20 0.17
CA LEU A 9 14.07 -12.58 1.39
C LEU A 9 14.82 -13.06 2.64
N ALA A 10 15.12 -14.36 2.77
CA ALA A 10 15.88 -14.90 3.89
C ALA A 10 17.29 -14.26 3.98
N ARG A 11 17.96 -14.11 2.82
CA ARG A 11 19.25 -13.40 2.73
C ARG A 11 19.11 -11.93 3.10
N TYR A 12 18.04 -11.27 2.65
CA TYR A 12 17.76 -9.88 2.98
C TYR A 12 17.47 -9.68 4.47
N MET A 13 16.74 -10.59 5.10
CA MET A 13 16.54 -10.62 6.54
C MET A 13 17.87 -10.77 7.27
N ARG A 14 18.76 -11.68 6.86
CA ARG A 14 20.09 -11.82 7.48
C ARG A 14 20.92 -10.55 7.38
N ALA A 15 20.83 -9.82 6.27
CA ALA A 15 21.58 -8.59 6.06
C ALA A 15 21.17 -7.48 7.03
N HIS A 16 19.86 -7.34 7.31
CA HIS A 16 19.33 -6.35 8.25
C HIS A 16 19.34 -6.83 9.71
N PHE A 17 19.28 -8.15 9.93
CA PHE A 17 19.23 -8.79 11.24
C PHE A 17 20.38 -9.83 11.34
N PRO A 18 21.65 -9.41 11.51
CA PRO A 18 22.81 -10.31 11.46
C PRO A 18 22.85 -11.37 12.58
N GLN A 19 22.01 -11.25 13.60
CA GLN A 19 21.88 -12.24 14.67
C GLN A 19 20.76 -13.27 14.43
N GLN A 20 19.90 -13.03 13.44
CA GLN A 20 18.80 -13.92 13.08
C GLN A 20 19.36 -15.27 12.57
N PRO A 21 19.04 -16.42 13.19
CA PRO A 21 19.42 -17.71 12.66
C PRO A 21 18.68 -17.92 11.34
N ILE A 22 19.44 -18.17 10.28
CA ILE A 22 18.95 -18.54 8.97
C ILE A 22 19.62 -19.86 8.60
N ASP A 23 18.81 -20.85 8.28
CA ASP A 23 19.24 -22.19 7.90
C ASP A 23 18.62 -22.59 6.54
N GLU A 24 18.82 -23.86 6.17
CA GLU A 24 18.31 -24.43 4.92
C GLU A 24 16.79 -24.46 4.81
N PHE A 25 16.04 -24.50 5.92
CA PHE A 25 14.57 -24.56 5.94
C PHE A 25 13.92 -23.19 6.06
N THR A 26 14.69 -22.15 6.40
CA THR A 26 14.14 -20.81 6.63
C THR A 26 13.44 -20.24 5.39
N ALA A 27 14.00 -20.47 4.20
CA ALA A 27 13.39 -20.01 2.95
C ALA A 27 12.06 -20.73 2.67
N ASP A 28 11.98 -22.02 2.92
CA ASP A 28 10.75 -22.81 2.74
C ASP A 28 9.65 -22.33 3.70
N ALA A 29 10.00 -22.14 4.98
CA ALA A 29 9.08 -21.61 5.98
C ALA A 29 8.54 -20.21 5.61
N LEU A 30 9.39 -19.35 5.04
CA LEU A 30 8.97 -18.05 4.51
C LEU A 30 8.04 -18.19 3.30
N ALA A 31 8.35 -19.08 2.35
CA ALA A 31 7.53 -19.34 1.18
C ALA A 31 6.14 -19.88 1.55
N GLU A 32 6.03 -20.69 2.60
CA GLU A 32 4.77 -21.18 3.13
C GLU A 32 3.99 -20.08 3.86
N THR A 33 4.65 -19.35 4.75
CA THR A 33 4.00 -18.35 5.61
C THR A 33 3.53 -17.11 4.83
N LEU A 34 4.29 -16.71 3.82
CA LEU A 34 4.13 -15.47 3.04
C LEU A 34 3.70 -15.73 1.59
N ARG A 35 3.23 -16.95 1.27
CA ARG A 35 2.82 -17.37 -0.08
C ARG A 35 1.92 -16.35 -0.78
N GLU A 36 0.93 -15.84 -0.06
CA GLU A 36 -0.13 -14.97 -0.57
C GLU A 36 0.32 -13.53 -0.85
N TYR A 37 1.52 -13.13 -0.40
CA TYR A 37 1.98 -11.75 -0.48
C TYR A 37 3.03 -11.56 -1.57
N PRO A 38 3.06 -10.40 -2.25
CA PRO A 38 4.13 -10.03 -3.16
C PRO A 38 5.49 -9.94 -2.45
N ALA A 39 6.57 -10.38 -3.12
CA ALA A 39 7.92 -10.31 -2.57
C ALA A 39 8.37 -8.87 -2.27
N THR A 40 7.90 -7.91 -3.07
CA THR A 40 8.15 -6.47 -2.90
C THR A 40 7.62 -5.95 -1.57
N ASP A 41 6.40 -6.32 -1.20
CA ASP A 41 5.79 -5.95 0.08
C ASP A 41 6.52 -6.64 1.25
N CYS A 42 6.88 -7.93 1.11
CA CYS A 42 7.66 -8.65 2.13
C CYS A 42 9.03 -7.99 2.37
N ARG A 43 9.73 -7.59 1.30
CA ARG A 43 11.02 -6.90 1.41
C ARG A 43 10.89 -5.54 2.08
N LYS A 44 9.84 -4.77 1.74
CA LYS A 44 9.53 -3.49 2.39
C LYS A 44 9.20 -3.68 3.87
N ALA A 45 8.45 -4.74 4.22
CA ALA A 45 8.16 -5.06 5.61
C ALA A 45 9.43 -5.35 6.42
N VAL A 46 10.37 -6.16 5.90
CA VAL A 46 11.66 -6.40 6.56
C VAL A 46 12.44 -5.10 6.77
N LEU A 47 12.46 -4.22 5.77
CA LEU A 47 13.10 -2.91 5.89
C LEU A 47 12.45 -2.04 6.97
N ASN A 48 11.11 -1.94 6.99
CA ASN A 48 10.40 -1.15 8.00
C ASN A 48 10.66 -1.64 9.43
N LEU A 49 10.76 -2.96 9.63
CA LEU A 49 11.08 -3.55 10.94
C LEU A 49 12.52 -3.19 11.36
N ALA A 50 13.47 -3.24 10.41
CA ALA A 50 14.85 -2.86 10.66
C ALA A 50 14.99 -1.36 10.96
N GLU A 51 14.32 -0.49 10.20
CA GLU A 51 14.29 0.96 10.42
C GLU A 51 13.64 1.34 11.76
N ARG A 52 12.68 0.54 12.23
CA ARG A 52 12.10 0.70 13.58
C ARG A 52 13.06 0.34 14.70
N GLY A 53 14.21 -0.28 14.38
CA GLY A 53 15.20 -0.73 15.34
C GLY A 53 14.87 -2.07 15.97
N GLU A 54 14.03 -2.89 15.35
CA GLU A 54 13.80 -4.25 15.84
C GLU A 54 15.09 -5.07 15.73
N HIS A 55 15.33 -5.92 16.72
CA HIS A 55 16.52 -6.77 16.77
C HIS A 55 16.27 -8.17 16.22
N TRP A 56 15.01 -8.53 15.97
CA TRP A 56 14.59 -9.84 15.52
C TRP A 56 13.53 -9.73 14.44
N CYS A 57 13.58 -10.61 13.43
CA CYS A 57 12.63 -10.58 12.32
C CYS A 57 11.91 -11.93 12.21
N ALA A 58 10.81 -12.08 12.95
CA ALA A 58 9.98 -13.26 12.85
C ALA A 58 9.14 -13.23 11.54
N PRO A 59 8.92 -14.37 10.85
CA PRO A 59 8.04 -14.43 9.68
C PRO A 59 6.62 -13.88 9.94
N THR A 60 6.11 -14.06 11.17
CA THR A 60 4.82 -13.51 11.61
C THR A 60 4.83 -11.99 11.72
N ALA A 61 5.95 -11.39 12.14
CA ALA A 61 6.11 -9.93 12.18
C ALA A 61 6.15 -9.36 10.76
N VAL A 62 6.87 -10.01 9.84
CA VAL A 62 6.86 -9.64 8.41
C VAL A 62 5.44 -9.70 7.86
N LYS A 63 4.68 -10.78 8.14
CA LYS A 63 3.28 -10.92 7.73
C LYS A 63 2.39 -9.80 8.27
N ALA A 64 2.52 -9.45 9.54
CA ALA A 64 1.74 -8.38 10.17
C ALA A 64 2.06 -7.02 9.52
N GLU A 65 3.33 -6.74 9.28
CA GLU A 65 3.78 -5.51 8.65
C GLU A 65 3.35 -5.41 7.18
N VAL A 66 3.38 -6.51 6.42
CA VAL A 66 2.81 -6.56 5.06
C VAL A 66 1.31 -6.22 5.09
N LYS A 67 0.54 -6.80 6.01
CA LYS A 67 -0.89 -6.44 6.15
C LYS A 67 -1.07 -4.96 6.45
N ARG A 68 -0.22 -4.37 7.29
CA ARG A 68 -0.24 -2.93 7.58
C ARG A 68 0.03 -2.08 6.34
N ILE A 69 1.06 -2.43 5.55
CA ILE A 69 1.39 -1.74 4.29
C ILE A 69 0.20 -1.77 3.33
N ARG A 70 -0.41 -2.96 3.16
CA ARG A 70 -1.54 -3.17 2.25
C ARG A 70 -2.79 -2.42 2.70
N ASN A 71 -3.11 -2.48 3.98
CA ASN A 71 -4.24 -1.74 4.55
C ASN A 71 -4.06 -0.23 4.40
N LYS A 72 -2.83 0.27 4.61
CA LYS A 72 -2.51 1.67 4.35
C LYS A 72 -2.73 2.02 2.88
N ARG A 73 -2.27 1.17 1.94
CA ARG A 73 -2.47 1.39 0.50
C ARG A 73 -3.94 1.48 0.11
N VAL A 74 -4.79 0.63 0.69
CA VAL A 74 -6.25 0.68 0.50
C VAL A 74 -6.86 1.95 1.11
N ALA A 75 -6.45 2.32 2.33
CA ALA A 75 -6.92 3.53 2.99
C ALA A 75 -6.53 4.81 2.21
N ASP A 76 -5.28 4.86 1.73
CA ASP A 76 -4.73 6.00 0.97
C ASP A 76 -5.38 6.12 -0.43
N TYR A 77 -5.93 5.02 -1.00
CA TYR A 77 -6.61 5.08 -2.29
C TYR A 77 -7.93 5.86 -2.23
N GLY A 78 -8.63 5.82 -1.10
CA GLY A 78 -9.91 6.49 -0.92
C GLY A 78 -11.10 5.76 -1.54
N PRO A 79 -12.26 6.45 -1.67
CA PRO A 79 -13.49 5.86 -2.17
C PRO A 79 -13.35 5.29 -3.59
N ILE A 80 -13.92 4.11 -3.84
CA ILE A 80 -13.92 3.45 -5.15
C ILE A 80 -15.34 3.51 -5.71
N GLU A 81 -15.50 4.12 -6.88
CA GLU A 81 -16.80 4.20 -7.53
C GLU A 81 -17.16 2.89 -8.24
N PRO A 82 -18.40 2.38 -8.07
CA PRO A 82 -18.86 1.20 -8.79
C PRO A 82 -18.98 1.46 -10.31
N PRO A 83 -18.77 0.43 -11.16
CA PRO A 83 -18.94 0.56 -12.60
C PRO A 83 -20.39 0.89 -12.96
N ALA A 84 -20.59 1.75 -13.95
CA ALA A 84 -21.92 2.25 -14.36
C ALA A 84 -22.91 1.16 -14.83
N GLY A 85 -22.45 -0.08 -15.07
CA GLY A 85 -23.29 -1.22 -15.50
C GLY A 85 -23.49 -2.29 -14.43
N LEU A 86 -23.09 -2.03 -13.19
CA LEU A 86 -23.28 -2.99 -12.10
C LEU A 86 -24.72 -2.89 -11.58
N ASP A 87 -25.44 -4.02 -11.56
CA ASP A 87 -26.80 -4.11 -11.04
C ASP A 87 -26.81 -3.79 -9.52
N PRO A 88 -27.52 -2.74 -9.06
CA PRO A 88 -27.62 -2.40 -7.64
C PRO A 88 -28.23 -3.50 -6.78
N ASP A 89 -29.08 -4.37 -7.36
CA ASP A 89 -29.75 -5.45 -6.65
C ASP A 89 -28.91 -6.75 -6.59
N ASP A 90 -27.83 -6.84 -7.37
CA ASP A 90 -26.85 -7.94 -7.27
C ASP A 90 -25.80 -7.67 -6.18
N VAL A 91 -26.23 -7.83 -4.92
CA VAL A 91 -25.36 -7.68 -3.75
C VAL A 91 -24.11 -8.57 -3.82
N ARG A 92 -24.22 -9.79 -4.37
CA ARG A 92 -23.09 -10.72 -4.47
C ARG A 92 -22.11 -10.30 -5.56
N GLY A 93 -22.62 -9.79 -6.69
CA GLY A 93 -21.83 -9.15 -7.74
C GLY A 93 -21.03 -7.98 -7.20
N TYR A 94 -21.70 -7.08 -6.48
CA TYR A 94 -21.05 -5.92 -5.85
C TYR A 94 -19.95 -6.32 -4.87
N GLN A 95 -20.20 -7.25 -3.96
CA GLN A 95 -19.19 -7.71 -3.00
C GLN A 95 -17.96 -8.34 -3.67
N ARG A 96 -18.16 -9.13 -4.74
CA ARG A 96 -17.05 -9.73 -5.50
C ARG A 96 -16.22 -8.66 -6.21
N TRP A 97 -16.88 -7.69 -6.86
CA TRP A 97 -16.21 -6.58 -7.50
C TRP A 97 -15.40 -5.76 -6.48
N LEU A 98 -16.02 -5.37 -5.37
CA LEU A 98 -15.36 -4.57 -4.33
C LEU A 98 -14.16 -5.31 -3.72
N GLY A 99 -14.30 -6.62 -3.49
CA GLY A 99 -13.19 -7.47 -3.03
C GLY A 99 -12.04 -7.55 -4.04
N ALA A 100 -12.34 -7.66 -5.34
CA ALA A 100 -11.34 -7.65 -6.39
C ALA A 100 -10.61 -6.28 -6.46
N MET A 101 -11.36 -5.18 -6.42
CA MET A 101 -10.78 -3.84 -6.42
C MET A 101 -9.86 -3.60 -5.22
N HIS A 102 -10.30 -3.94 -4.01
CA HIS A 102 -9.45 -3.86 -2.82
C HIS A 102 -8.20 -4.73 -2.93
N LYS A 103 -8.30 -5.90 -3.56
CA LYS A 103 -7.14 -6.75 -3.79
C LYS A 103 -6.14 -6.10 -4.74
N GLU A 104 -6.58 -5.58 -5.88
CA GLU A 104 -5.71 -4.89 -6.85
C GLU A 104 -5.02 -3.67 -6.21
N ILE A 105 -5.77 -2.86 -5.45
CA ILE A 105 -5.20 -1.73 -4.71
C ILE A 105 -4.19 -2.22 -3.67
N ALA A 106 -4.54 -3.25 -2.89
CA ALA A 106 -3.67 -3.81 -1.87
C ALA A 106 -2.40 -4.44 -2.48
N ASP A 107 -2.48 -5.04 -3.66
CA ASP A 107 -1.34 -5.57 -4.42
C ASP A 107 -0.49 -4.45 -5.06
N GLY A 108 -1.03 -3.23 -5.12
CA GLY A 108 -0.37 -2.06 -5.71
C GLY A 108 -0.37 -2.07 -7.24
N THR A 109 -1.19 -2.92 -7.87
CA THR A 109 -1.42 -2.92 -9.32
C THR A 109 -2.31 -1.75 -9.73
N LEU A 110 -3.23 -1.35 -8.85
CA LEU A 110 -4.03 -0.14 -8.98
C LEU A 110 -3.54 0.92 -8.00
N THR A 111 -3.02 2.02 -8.54
CA THR A 111 -2.54 3.17 -7.76
C THR A 111 -3.54 4.31 -7.81
N ALA A 112 -3.71 5.01 -6.69
CA ALA A 112 -4.53 6.22 -6.65
C ALA A 112 -4.02 7.23 -7.69
N PRO A 113 -4.91 7.98 -8.37
CA PRO A 113 -4.49 9.16 -9.12
C PRO A 113 -3.66 10.06 -8.23
N PRO A 114 -2.56 10.66 -8.73
CA PRO A 114 -1.82 11.63 -7.93
C PRO A 114 -2.78 12.73 -7.50
N GLU A 115 -2.77 13.06 -6.21
CA GLU A 115 -3.44 14.28 -5.73
C GLU A 115 -2.79 15.44 -6.50
N ILE A 116 -3.52 15.98 -7.49
CA ILE A 116 -3.12 17.25 -8.10
C ILE A 116 -3.32 18.26 -6.98
N GLU A 117 -2.23 18.56 -6.28
CA GLU A 117 -2.16 19.55 -5.21
C GLU A 117 -2.85 20.80 -5.75
N GLY A 118 -4.06 21.04 -5.25
CA GLY A 118 -4.94 22.08 -5.74
C GLY A 118 -4.18 23.39 -5.65
N MET A 119 -3.87 23.98 -6.80
CA MET A 119 -3.44 25.35 -6.92
C MET A 119 -4.45 26.18 -6.13
N VAL A 120 -4.08 26.55 -4.90
CA VAL A 120 -4.78 27.57 -4.11
C VAL A 120 -4.59 28.84 -4.91
N ARG A 121 -5.44 29.05 -5.92
CA ARG A 121 -5.61 30.37 -6.51
C ARG A 121 -6.19 31.19 -5.38
N ASP A 122 -5.36 32.04 -4.82
CA ASP A 122 -5.77 33.01 -3.84
C ASP A 122 -6.82 33.92 -4.50
N VAL A 123 -8.10 33.61 -4.30
CA VAL A 123 -9.23 34.35 -4.86
C VAL A 123 -9.35 35.74 -4.22
N ARG A 124 -8.48 36.10 -3.25
CA ARG A 124 -8.51 37.42 -2.60
C ARG A 124 -7.95 38.56 -3.44
N GLU A 125 -7.22 38.33 -4.52
CA GLU A 125 -6.68 39.42 -5.34
C GLU A 125 -7.62 39.94 -6.43
N LEU A 126 -8.76 39.28 -6.69
CA LEU A 126 -9.75 39.75 -7.67
C LEU A 126 -10.79 40.74 -7.11
N GLY A 127 -10.68 41.11 -5.83
CA GLY A 127 -11.66 41.95 -5.13
C GLY A 127 -11.53 43.47 -5.31
N HIS A 128 -10.57 43.97 -6.10
CA HIS A 128 -10.31 45.42 -6.19
C HIS A 128 -10.59 46.07 -7.56
N ILE A 129 -11.17 45.35 -8.52
CA ILE A 129 -11.60 45.95 -9.79
C ILE A 129 -13.05 46.42 -9.65
N GLY A 130 -13.27 47.51 -8.93
CA GLY A 130 -14.62 48.06 -8.76
C GLY A 130 -14.78 49.19 -7.75
N GLN A 131 -13.76 50.02 -7.50
CA GLN A 131 -13.98 51.29 -6.80
C GLN A 131 -14.06 52.46 -7.78
N ASP A 132 -15.15 53.21 -7.58
CA ASP A 132 -15.73 54.27 -8.39
C ASP A 132 -14.76 55.35 -8.89
N VAL A 133 -14.97 55.75 -10.15
CA VAL A 133 -14.43 56.97 -10.73
C VAL A 133 -15.24 58.16 -10.19
N PRO A 134 -14.63 59.20 -9.60
CA PRO A 134 -15.37 60.39 -9.17
C PRO A 134 -15.80 61.19 -10.41
N ASP A 135 -17.10 61.41 -10.54
CA ASP A 135 -17.65 62.38 -11.50
C ASP A 135 -17.45 63.82 -10.97
N ALA A 136 -16.87 64.65 -11.84
CA ALA A 136 -16.88 66.13 -11.96
C ALA A 136 -16.88 67.01 -10.70
#